data_AF-A0A8X7VCA6-F1
#
_entry.id   AF-A0A8X7VCA6-F1
#
_cell.length_a   1.000
_cell.length_b   1.000
_cell.length_c   1.000
_cell.angle_alpha   90.00
_cell.angle_beta   90.00
_cell.angle_gamma   90.00
#
_symmetry.space_group_name_H-M   'P 1'
#
loop_
_entity.id
_entity.type
_entity.pdbx_description
1 polymer ?
#
loop_
_entity_poly.entity_id
_entity_poly.type
_entity_poly.pdbx_seq_one_letter_code
_entity_poly.pdbx_strand_id
1 'polypeptide(L)'
;MNILGTGIHFSAVRFSPVFNLPRIRYFIVRANLPFPKHQAKYHKGLEAAIDSVDRACRLCVDVKGSLFSSKDKILEKNDQTPVTVADFGVQALVSLELSKLFPSIPLVAEEDSLFLLENNLVSSVVSEVISKASVGDDEHLTDADVLEAIDRGGKDAYMFCNK
;
A
#
# COMPACT_ATOMS: atom_id res chain seq x y z
N MET A 1 10.41 18.08 47.17
CA MET A 1 11.37 17.06 46.69
C MET A 1 10.57 15.81 46.38
N ASN A 2 10.57 15.41 45.10
CA ASN A 2 10.15 14.14 44.47
C ASN A 2 9.39 14.41 43.18
N ILE A 3 10.20 14.66 42.15
CA ILE A 3 9.90 14.62 40.72
C ILE A 3 10.14 13.17 40.28
N LEU A 4 9.19 12.54 39.61
CA LEU A 4 9.31 11.37 38.72
C LEU A 4 7.86 10.91 38.45
N GLY A 5 7.29 10.92 37.26
CA GLY A 5 7.81 11.07 35.91
C GLY A 5 6.74 10.39 35.05
N THR A 6 5.94 11.18 34.35
CA THR A 6 4.92 10.70 33.40
C THR A 6 5.60 9.91 32.30
N GLY A 7 5.49 8.58 32.36
CA GLY A 7 5.94 7.68 31.30
C GLY A 7 4.98 7.78 30.12
N ILE A 8 5.41 8.49 29.07
CA ILE A 8 4.72 8.52 27.79
C ILE A 8 4.82 7.12 27.18
N HIS A 9 3.70 6.38 27.17
CA HIS A 9 3.59 5.09 26.49
C HIS A 9 3.59 5.33 24.97
N PHE A 10 4.77 5.55 24.40
CA PHE A 10 4.93 5.56 22.94
C PHE A 10 4.72 4.13 22.43
N SER A 11 3.68 3.95 21.60
CA SER A 11 3.52 2.76 20.77
C SER A 11 4.69 2.71 19.79
N ALA A 12 5.60 1.76 20.00
CA ALA A 12 6.72 1.56 19.12
C ALA A 12 6.41 0.41 18.15
N VAL A 13 6.27 0.73 16.86
CA VAL A 13 6.43 -0.26 15.79
C VAL A 13 7.87 -0.76 15.88
N ARG A 14 8.06 -2.01 16.32
CA ARG A 14 9.40 -2.60 16.43
C ARG A 14 9.69 -3.43 15.18
N PHE A 15 10.69 -2.99 14.42
CA PHE A 15 11.25 -3.74 13.31
C PHE A 15 12.34 -4.66 13.85
N SER A 16 12.09 -5.97 13.90
CA SER A 16 13.11 -6.94 14.27
C SER A 16 13.75 -7.54 13.02
N PRO A 17 15.07 -7.44 12.82
CA PRO A 17 15.75 -8.12 11.73
C PRO A 17 15.83 -9.62 12.03
N VAL A 18 15.26 -10.46 11.16
CA VAL A 18 15.51 -11.90 11.19
C VAL A 18 16.83 -12.16 10.47
N PHE A 19 17.90 -12.40 11.24
CA PHE A 19 19.15 -12.91 10.72
C PHE A 19 19.02 -14.44 10.57
N ASN A 20 18.65 -14.90 9.37
CA ASN A 20 19.13 -16.12 8.70
C ASN A 20 18.12 -16.63 7.67
N LEU A 21 18.33 -16.27 6.39
CA LEU A 21 18.05 -17.01 5.15
C LEU A 21 18.41 -16.08 3.96
N PRO A 22 18.79 -16.62 2.79
CA PRO A 22 19.39 -15.83 1.74
C PRO A 22 18.36 -14.88 1.13
N ARG A 23 18.62 -13.58 1.31
CA ARG A 23 18.21 -12.49 0.42
C ARG A 23 16.70 -12.20 0.25
N ILE A 24 15.89 -12.29 1.30
CA ILE A 24 14.66 -11.48 1.42
C ILE A 24 14.52 -11.03 2.88
N ARG A 25 14.69 -9.74 3.16
CA ARG A 25 14.43 -9.17 4.50
C ARG A 25 12.91 -9.07 4.69
N TYR A 26 12.28 -10.16 5.09
CA TYR A 26 10.93 -10.10 5.63
C TYR A 26 10.98 -9.40 6.98
N PHE A 27 10.61 -8.11 7.03
CA PHE A 27 10.23 -7.50 8.29
C PHE A 27 8.87 -8.10 8.64
N ILE A 28 8.82 -9.02 9.60
CA ILE A 28 7.54 -9.37 10.19
C ILE A 28 7.15 -8.18 11.06
N VAL A 29 6.28 -7.32 10.54
CA VAL A 29 5.61 -6.29 11.32
C VAL A 29 4.65 -7.00 12.28
N ARG A 30 5.16 -7.42 13.45
CA ARG A 30 4.29 -7.83 14.57
C ARG A 30 3.77 -6.57 15.23
N ALA A 31 2.59 -6.14 14.81
CA ALA A 31 1.83 -5.13 15.53
C ALA A 31 1.33 -5.71 16.85
N ASN A 32 2.13 -5.61 17.91
CA ASN A 32 1.62 -5.81 19.26
C ASN A 32 0.85 -4.55 19.64
N LEU A 33 -0.47 -4.61 19.48
CA LEU A 33 -1.34 -3.50 19.88
C LEU A 33 -1.25 -3.29 21.39
N PRO A 34 -1.30 -2.04 21.88
CA PRO A 34 -1.21 -1.73 23.31
C PRO A 34 -2.49 -2.12 24.09
N PHE A 35 -3.41 -2.85 23.45
CA PHE A 35 -4.68 -3.29 24.02
C PHE A 35 -5.04 -4.71 23.56
N PRO A 36 -5.73 -5.50 24.40
CA PRO A 36 -6.14 -6.87 24.05
C PRO A 36 -7.08 -6.90 22.84
N LYS A 37 -6.97 -7.93 21.99
CA LYS A 37 -7.78 -8.08 20.76
C LYS A 37 -9.29 -7.91 20.99
N HIS A 38 -9.80 -8.38 22.14
CA HIS A 38 -11.22 -8.34 22.48
C HIS A 38 -11.76 -6.94 22.85
N GLN A 39 -10.89 -5.93 23.06
CA GLN A 39 -11.29 -4.55 23.37
C GLN A 39 -11.14 -3.60 22.17
N ALA A 40 -10.52 -4.06 21.09
CA ALA A 40 -10.24 -3.25 19.91
C ALA A 40 -11.36 -3.40 18.87
N LYS A 41 -12.37 -2.52 18.91
CA LYS A 41 -13.51 -2.52 17.98
C LYS A 41 -13.11 -2.63 16.50
N TYR A 42 -11.98 -2.04 16.11
CA TYR A 42 -11.49 -2.02 14.73
C TYR A 42 -10.23 -2.89 14.51
N HIS A 43 -10.01 -3.90 15.35
CA HIS A 43 -8.81 -4.76 15.29
C HIS A 43 -8.57 -5.34 13.89
N LYS A 44 -9.62 -5.88 13.25
CA LYS A 44 -9.52 -6.46 11.91
C LYS A 44 -9.14 -5.42 10.85
N GLY A 45 -9.68 -4.21 10.95
CA GLY A 45 -9.33 -3.11 10.05
C GLY A 45 -7.88 -2.67 10.22
N LEU A 46 -7.40 -2.64 11.47
CA LEU A 46 -6.01 -2.32 11.78
C LEU A 46 -5.04 -3.40 11.29
N GLU A 47 -5.34 -4.69 11.49
CA GLU A 47 -4.54 -5.79 10.94
C GLU A 47 -4.45 -5.70 9.40
N ALA A 48 -5.58 -5.48 8.72
CA ALA A 48 -5.60 -5.33 7.27
C ALA A 48 -4.82 -4.10 6.77
N ALA A 49 -4.96 -2.96 7.46
CA ALA A 49 -4.24 -1.74 7.12
C ALA A 49 -2.71 -1.93 7.23
N ILE A 50 -2.26 -2.62 8.28
CA ILE A 50 -0.83 -2.91 8.47
C ILE A 50 -0.29 -3.83 7.38
N ASP A 51 -1.01 -4.90 7.02
CA ASP A 51 -0.59 -5.79 5.94
C ASP A 51 -0.54 -5.06 4.59
N SER A 52 -1.57 -4.26 4.29
CA SER A 52 -1.66 -3.47 3.06
C SER A 52 -0.50 -2.47 2.95
N VAL A 53 -0.20 -1.75 4.04
CA VAL A 53 0.89 -0.77 4.09
C VAL A 53 2.27 -1.44 4.01
N ASP A 54 2.48 -2.60 4.64
CA ASP A 54 3.75 -3.33 4.52
C ASP A 54 4.03 -3.72 3.07
N ARG A 55 3.02 -4.22 2.35
CA ARG A 55 3.14 -4.55 0.91
C ARG A 55 3.38 -3.31 0.06
N ALA A 56 2.66 -2.22 0.32
CA ALA A 56 2.85 -0.93 -0.35
C ALA A 56 4.27 -0.38 -0.16
N CYS A 57 4.84 -0.46 1.05
CA CYS A 57 6.22 -0.05 1.29
C CYS A 57 7.22 -0.88 0.46
N ARG A 58 6.98 -2.19 0.32
CA ARG A 58 7.83 -3.06 -0.52
C ARG A 58 7.72 -2.69 -2.00
N LEU A 59 6.51 -2.37 -2.47
CA LEU A 59 6.30 -1.85 -3.83
C LEU A 59 7.16 -0.60 -4.07
N CYS A 60 7.09 0.40 -3.17
CA CYS A 60 7.89 1.63 -3.31
C CYS A 60 9.40 1.36 -3.32
N VAL A 61 9.88 0.42 -2.50
CA VAL A 61 11.30 0.04 -2.46
C VAL A 61 11.75 -0.60 -3.76
N ASP A 62 10.92 -1.47 -4.34
CA ASP A 62 11.24 -2.18 -5.59
C ASP A 62 11.21 -1.23 -6.78
N VAL A 63 10.17 -0.40 -6.91
CA VAL A 63 10.10 0.67 -7.92
C VAL A 63 11.36 1.52 -7.83
N LYS A 64 11.70 2.00 -6.61
CA LYS A 64 12.91 2.80 -6.35
C LYS A 64 14.19 2.06 -6.79
N GLY A 65 14.31 0.78 -6.48
CA GLY A 65 15.49 -0.04 -6.80
C GLY A 65 15.69 -0.28 -8.29
N SER A 66 14.60 -0.52 -9.04
CA SER A 66 14.61 -0.74 -10.49
C SER A 66 15.23 0.44 -11.24
N LEU A 67 14.95 1.67 -10.79
CA LEU A 67 15.45 2.88 -11.47
C LEU A 67 16.95 3.06 -11.35
N PHE A 68 17.50 2.75 -10.16
CA PHE A 68 18.95 2.84 -9.94
C PHE A 68 19.72 1.77 -10.72
N SER A 69 19.06 0.70 -11.13
CA SER A 69 19.66 -0.39 -11.92
C SER A 69 19.72 -0.05 -13.41
N SER A 70 18.77 0.73 -13.92
CA SER A 70 18.77 1.31 -15.26
C SER A 70 19.57 2.62 -15.30
N LYS A 71 20.91 2.53 -15.28
CA LYS A 71 21.86 3.67 -15.24
C LYS A 71 21.73 4.73 -16.35
N ASP A 72 20.92 4.51 -17.39
CA ASP A 72 20.85 5.39 -18.57
C ASP A 72 19.55 6.22 -18.69
N LYS A 73 18.66 6.21 -17.69
CA LYS A 73 17.36 6.91 -17.82
C LYS A 73 16.92 7.64 -16.55
N ILE A 74 17.78 8.51 -16.02
CA ILE A 74 17.27 9.69 -15.31
C ILE A 74 16.86 10.70 -16.39
N LEU A 75 15.81 10.36 -17.13
CA LEU A 75 15.13 11.28 -18.03
C LEU A 75 14.18 12.08 -17.15
N GLU A 76 14.66 13.22 -16.68
CA GLU A 76 13.78 14.29 -16.23
C GLU A 76 12.96 14.75 -17.43
N LYS A 77 11.64 14.64 -17.34
CA LYS A 77 10.72 15.55 -18.05
C LYS A 77 10.01 16.38 -17.00
N ASN A 78 9.20 17.36 -17.41
CA ASN A 78 8.58 18.40 -16.58
C ASN A 78 7.68 17.92 -15.41
N ASP A 79 7.65 16.61 -15.16
CA ASP A 79 6.77 15.84 -14.29
C ASP A 79 7.53 14.61 -13.73
N GLN A 80 8.82 14.81 -13.39
CA GLN A 80 9.71 13.83 -12.78
C GLN A 80 8.99 12.96 -11.71
N THR A 81 8.72 11.67 -11.97
CA THR A 81 9.45 10.57 -11.31
C THR A 81 8.85 9.15 -11.45
N PRO A 82 9.67 8.11 -11.21
CA PRO A 82 9.27 6.82 -10.62
C PRO A 82 8.31 6.82 -9.42
N VAL A 83 8.23 7.93 -8.70
CA VAL A 83 7.36 8.06 -7.54
C VAL A 83 5.92 8.04 -8.02
N THR A 84 5.60 8.55 -9.21
CA THR A 84 4.27 8.42 -9.83
C THR A 84 3.81 6.97 -10.02
N VAL A 85 4.64 6.08 -10.60
CA VAL A 85 4.29 4.64 -10.73
C VAL A 85 4.07 4.00 -9.36
N ALA A 86 4.87 4.41 -8.36
CA ALA A 86 4.69 3.93 -7.00
C ALA A 86 3.39 4.47 -6.37
N ASP A 87 3.03 5.73 -6.58
CA ASP A 87 1.83 6.36 -6.01
C ASP A 87 0.56 5.64 -6.52
N PHE A 88 0.44 5.48 -7.85
CA PHE A 88 -0.64 4.70 -8.46
C PHE A 88 -0.63 3.24 -8.01
N GLY A 89 0.54 2.60 -7.96
CA GLY A 89 0.69 1.21 -7.53
C GLY A 89 0.30 0.99 -6.07
N VAL A 90 0.68 1.90 -5.18
CA VAL A 90 0.30 1.87 -3.76
C VAL A 90 -1.21 2.04 -3.61
N GLN A 91 -1.81 3.01 -4.31
CA GLN A 91 -3.26 3.20 -4.25
C GLN A 91 -4.02 1.96 -4.74
N ALA A 92 -3.64 1.41 -5.90
CA ALA A 92 -4.24 0.20 -6.45
C ALA A 92 -4.12 -0.99 -5.47
N LEU A 93 -2.91 -1.22 -4.95
CA LEU A 93 -2.62 -2.33 -4.06
C LEU A 93 -3.42 -2.23 -2.75
N VAL A 94 -3.41 -1.06 -2.10
CA VAL A 94 -4.18 -0.84 -0.87
C VAL A 94 -5.68 -0.99 -1.15
N SER A 95 -6.15 -0.48 -2.29
CA SER A 95 -7.56 -0.61 -2.68
C SER A 95 -8.00 -2.07 -2.86
N LEU A 96 -7.20 -2.89 -3.55
CA LEU A 96 -7.44 -4.32 -3.74
C LEU A 96 -7.42 -5.10 -2.41
N GLU A 97 -6.42 -4.87 -1.56
CA GLU A 97 -6.31 -5.58 -0.28
C GLU A 97 -7.46 -5.24 0.67
N LEU A 98 -7.86 -3.96 0.71
CA LEU A 98 -8.99 -3.55 1.54
C LEU A 98 -10.33 -3.97 0.97
N SER A 99 -10.52 -3.99 -0.36
CA SER A 99 -11.81 -4.38 -0.98
C SER A 99 -12.14 -5.85 -0.74
N LYS A 100 -11.13 -6.73 -0.69
CA LYS A 100 -11.30 -8.16 -0.33
C LYS A 100 -11.91 -8.35 1.05
N LEU A 101 -11.54 -7.50 2.01
CA LEU A 101 -11.92 -7.66 3.42
C LEU A 101 -13.09 -6.74 3.84
N PHE A 102 -13.22 -5.59 3.17
CA PHE A 102 -14.15 -4.51 3.51
C PHE A 102 -14.77 -3.88 2.25
N PRO A 103 -15.46 -4.66 1.39
CA PRO A 103 -15.99 -4.17 0.11
C PRO A 103 -17.02 -3.05 0.27
N SER A 104 -17.77 -3.04 1.38
CA SER A 104 -18.78 -2.04 1.68
C SER A 104 -18.23 -0.73 2.24
N ILE A 105 -16.94 -0.65 2.58
CA ILE A 105 -16.32 0.58 3.06
C ILE A 105 -15.76 1.32 1.84
N PRO A 106 -16.21 2.57 1.60
CA PRO A 106 -15.68 3.37 0.50
C PRO A 106 -14.23 3.80 0.83
N LEU A 107 -13.34 3.81 -0.18
CA LEU A 107 -11.93 4.21 -0.08
C LEU A 107 -11.66 5.60 -0.66
N VAL A 108 -11.28 6.60 0.13
CA VAL A 108 -11.02 7.96 -0.40
C VAL A 108 -9.55 7.98 -0.79
N ALA A 109 -9.24 8.32 -2.03
CA ALA A 109 -7.87 8.37 -2.50
C ALA A 109 -7.63 9.55 -3.46
N GLU A 110 -6.37 9.85 -3.70
CA GLU A 110 -5.96 11.06 -4.42
C GLU A 110 -5.97 10.86 -5.93
N GLU A 111 -5.51 9.70 -6.39
CA GLU A 111 -5.22 9.44 -7.79
C GLU A 111 -6.44 8.94 -8.57
N ASP A 112 -6.43 9.17 -9.89
CA ASP A 112 -7.38 8.62 -10.85
C ASP A 112 -6.65 8.02 -12.07
N SER A 113 -7.26 7.02 -12.70
CA SER A 113 -6.59 6.21 -13.72
C SER A 113 -6.40 6.92 -15.07
N LEU A 114 -7.03 8.08 -15.27
CA LEU A 114 -6.96 8.85 -16.53
C LEU A 114 -5.50 9.19 -16.87
N PHE A 115 -4.73 9.63 -15.88
CA PHE A 115 -3.33 9.99 -16.06
C PHE A 115 -2.50 8.81 -16.60
N LEU A 116 -2.76 7.60 -16.12
CA LEU A 116 -2.06 6.40 -16.58
C LEU A 116 -2.39 6.05 -18.04
N LEU A 117 -3.65 6.22 -18.43
CA LEU A 117 -4.12 5.98 -19.79
C LEU A 117 -3.51 6.98 -20.77
N GLU A 118 -3.52 8.27 -20.43
CA GLU A 118 -2.97 9.34 -21.28
C GLU A 118 -1.45 9.21 -21.48
N ASN A 119 -0.74 8.66 -20.49
CA ASN A 119 0.71 8.53 -20.50
C ASN A 119 1.22 7.11 -20.83
N ASN A 120 0.33 6.16 -21.14
CA ASN A 120 0.68 4.75 -21.42
C ASN A 120 1.49 4.08 -20.30
N LEU A 121 1.12 4.34 -19.04
CA LEU A 121 1.82 3.83 -17.85
C LEU A 121 1.14 2.62 -17.19
N VAL A 122 -0.03 2.21 -17.68
CA VAL A 122 -0.85 1.13 -17.10
C VAL A 122 -0.04 -0.15 -16.87
N SER A 123 0.65 -0.65 -17.90
CA SER A 123 1.41 -1.90 -17.80
C SER A 123 2.52 -1.85 -16.75
N SER A 124 3.13 -0.66 -16.56
CA SER A 124 4.18 -0.46 -15.57
C SER A 124 3.60 -0.57 -14.16
N VAL A 125 2.46 0.07 -13.91
CA VAL A 125 1.77 -0.01 -12.61
C VAL A 125 1.27 -1.42 -12.33
N VAL A 126 0.64 -2.07 -13.31
CA VAL A 126 0.09 -3.43 -13.18
C VAL A 126 1.18 -4.43 -12.79
N SER A 127 2.34 -4.37 -13.44
CA SER A 127 3.47 -5.25 -13.14
C SER A 127 3.92 -5.13 -11.68
N GLU A 128 4.02 -3.90 -11.17
CA GLU A 128 4.43 -3.66 -9.77
C GLU A 128 3.37 -4.15 -8.78
N VAL A 129 2.08 -3.91 -9.06
CA VAL A 129 0.95 -4.33 -8.21
C VAL A 129 0.84 -5.86 -8.13
N ILE A 130 0.88 -6.56 -9.27
CA ILE A 130 0.80 -8.02 -9.33
C ILE A 130 1.91 -8.67 -8.48
N SER A 131 3.10 -8.07 -8.47
CA SER A 131 4.24 -8.61 -7.71
C SER A 131 4.04 -8.56 -6.18
N LYS A 132 3.11 -7.74 -5.67
CA LYS A 132 2.89 -7.50 -4.23
C LYS A 132 1.49 -7.84 -3.73
N ALA A 133 0.50 -7.87 -4.61
CA ALA A 133 -0.87 -8.22 -4.26
C ALA A 133 -0.97 -9.62 -3.65
N SER A 134 -1.89 -9.80 -2.70
CA SER A 134 -2.24 -11.13 -2.20
C SER A 134 -3.12 -11.85 -3.23
N VAL A 135 -2.50 -12.39 -4.28
CA VAL A 135 -3.22 -13.13 -5.30
C VAL A 135 -3.56 -14.52 -4.76
N GLY A 136 -4.83 -14.93 -4.85
CA GLY A 136 -5.24 -16.32 -4.63
C GLY A 136 -4.83 -17.19 -5.81
N ASP A 137 -4.67 -18.50 -5.62
CA ASP A 137 -4.07 -19.42 -6.60
C ASP A 137 -4.74 -19.44 -8.01
N ASP A 138 -5.93 -18.86 -8.18
CA ASP A 138 -6.72 -18.85 -9.43
C ASP A 138 -7.06 -17.45 -9.99
N GLU A 139 -6.63 -16.34 -9.34
CA GLU A 139 -7.09 -14.98 -9.73
C GLU A 139 -5.97 -14.14 -10.35
N HIS A 140 -5.90 -14.10 -11.67
CA HIS A 140 -4.99 -13.19 -12.36
C HIS A 140 -5.58 -11.78 -12.42
N LEU A 141 -4.92 -10.82 -11.77
CA LEU A 141 -5.24 -9.40 -11.92
C LEU A 141 -4.98 -8.96 -13.37
N THR A 142 -5.97 -8.31 -13.95
CA THR A 142 -5.90 -7.70 -15.28
C THR A 142 -5.62 -6.19 -15.17
N ASP A 143 -5.27 -5.57 -16.30
CA ASP A 143 -5.13 -4.11 -16.38
C ASP A 143 -6.42 -3.41 -15.92
N ALA A 144 -7.59 -3.94 -16.29
CA ALA A 144 -8.88 -3.38 -15.90
C ALA A 144 -9.10 -3.40 -14.39
N ASP A 145 -8.73 -4.51 -13.72
CA ASP A 145 -8.87 -4.64 -12.27
C ASP A 145 -8.01 -3.62 -11.52
N VAL A 146 -6.80 -3.35 -12.03
CA VAL A 146 -5.89 -2.35 -11.45
C VAL A 146 -6.42 -0.93 -11.66
N LEU A 147 -6.94 -0.62 -12.85
CA LEU A 147 -7.55 0.69 -13.13
C LEU A 147 -8.80 0.91 -12.26
N GLU A 148 -9.68 -0.08 -12.16
CA GLU A 148 -10.86 -0.04 -11.28
C GLU A 148 -10.45 0.14 -9.82
N ALA A 149 -9.40 -0.54 -9.37
CA ALA A 149 -8.90 -0.40 -8.00
C ALA A 149 -8.39 1.02 -7.71
N ILE A 150 -7.74 1.68 -8.68
CA ILE A 150 -7.35 3.10 -8.58
C ILE A 150 -8.61 3.97 -8.47
N ASP A 151 -9.56 3.78 -9.38
CA ASP A 151 -10.74 4.64 -9.51
C ASP A 151 -11.80 4.43 -8.41
N ARG A 152 -11.76 3.30 -7.71
CA ARG A 152 -12.52 3.07 -6.47
C ARG A 152 -12.26 4.16 -5.42
N GLY A 153 -11.07 4.78 -5.50
CA GLY A 153 -10.60 5.91 -4.72
C GLY A 153 -11.19 7.28 -5.09
N GLY A 154 -11.67 7.41 -6.33
CA GLY A 154 -11.88 8.67 -7.03
C GLY A 154 -13.09 9.47 -6.57
N LYS A 155 -13.13 10.75 -6.98
CA LYS A 155 -14.14 11.74 -6.55
C LYS A 155 -15.59 11.30 -6.84
N ASP A 156 -15.81 10.58 -7.94
CA ASP A 156 -17.13 10.12 -8.36
C ASP A 156 -17.55 8.78 -7.71
N ALA A 157 -16.63 8.08 -7.04
CA ALA A 157 -16.95 6.89 -6.24
C ALA A 157 -17.75 7.23 -4.97
N TYR A 158 -17.81 8.53 -4.61
CA TYR A 158 -18.39 9.07 -3.38
C TYR A 158 -19.78 9.66 -3.56
N MET A 159 -20.77 8.82 -3.82
CA MET A 159 -22.14 9.17 -3.43
C MET A 159 -22.33 8.73 -1.98
N PHE A 160 -21.90 9.55 -1.01
CA PHE A 160 -22.29 9.38 0.39
C PHE A 160 -23.80 9.14 0.43
N CYS A 161 -24.24 8.04 1.06
CA CYS A 161 -25.64 7.64 1.20
C CYS A 161 -26.58 8.84 1.40
N ASN A 162 -27.20 9.28 0.30
CA ASN A 162 -28.50 9.94 0.32
C ASN A 162 -29.55 8.88 0.00
N LYS A 163 -29.76 7.95 0.94
CA LYS A 163 -30.96 7.13 1.04
C LYS A 163 -31.29 6.88 2.50
#